data_AF-A0A2E8H1T8-F1
#
_entry.id   AF-A0A2E8H1T8-F1
#
_cell.length_a   1.000
_cell.length_b   1.000
_cell.length_c   1.000
_cell.angle_alpha   90.00
_cell.angle_beta   90.00
_cell.angle_gamma   90.00
#
_symmetry.space_group_name_H-M   'P 1'
#
loop_
_entity.id
_entity.type
_entity.pdbx_description
1 polymer ?
#
loop_
_entity_poly.entity_id
_entity_poly.type
_entity_poly.pdbx_seq_one_letter_code
_entity_poly.pdbx_strand_id
1 'polypeptide(L)'
;MFTGTGLLAAVIVAVFVSQLPPPPTADEPTELRNLAPPSRIQADAGSFGDSLVARLDTVLFELGISPSWVEFRAAPAGEVDTIAVRVPRDLPVASVNRQITEFVRWHGGYIVRGVERRGPAAVDLTVGIDSTVTTFFRLRLDRSLQRRSGHIAIVVDLAAAPASRLRRLAQLAQPLTLAADGDAEVPPNLTDAGHQLVDRIPDGAIRLDEQATIAEVTRRLWSLAEKAGDAGQVVAATRLLPSTLGALEVMLPRLERRGHRFVTLAELER
;
A
#
# COMPACT_ATOMS: atom_id res chain seq x y z
N MET A 1 -6.97 -54.95 3.84
CA MET A 1 -7.57 -54.70 2.52
C MET A 1 -8.01 -53.26 2.47
N PHE A 2 -7.35 -52.46 1.62
CA PHE A 2 -7.66 -51.06 1.34
C PHE A 2 -8.90 -50.97 0.46
N THR A 3 -9.85 -50.09 0.80
CA THR A 3 -10.74 -49.42 -0.17
C THR A 3 -11.24 -48.10 0.44
N GLY A 4 -10.34 -47.13 0.58
CA GLY A 4 -10.68 -45.73 0.80
C GLY A 4 -10.46 -44.98 -0.49
N THR A 5 -11.50 -44.83 -1.30
CA THR A 5 -11.50 -44.02 -2.52
C THR A 5 -11.38 -42.54 -2.13
N GLY A 6 -10.14 -42.05 -2.06
CA GLY A 6 -9.82 -40.64 -1.93
C GLY A 6 -10.23 -39.90 -3.20
N LEU A 7 -11.34 -39.16 -3.12
CA LEU A 7 -11.74 -38.23 -4.16
C LEU A 7 -10.85 -36.99 -4.03
N LEU A 8 -9.80 -36.92 -4.85
CA LEU A 8 -9.01 -35.72 -5.08
C LEU A 8 -9.93 -34.65 -5.67
N ALA A 9 -10.48 -33.78 -4.81
CA ALA A 9 -11.19 -32.59 -5.24
C ALA A 9 -10.16 -31.63 -5.83
N ALA A 10 -10.22 -31.43 -7.15
CA ALA A 10 -9.42 -30.44 -7.85
C ALA A 10 -9.71 -29.04 -7.27
N VAL A 11 -8.70 -28.43 -6.65
CA VAL A 11 -8.77 -27.05 -6.14
C VAL A 11 -8.67 -26.11 -7.33
N ILE A 12 -9.82 -25.59 -7.77
CA ILE A 12 -9.86 -24.54 -8.79
C ILE A 12 -9.50 -23.22 -8.10
N VAL A 13 -8.26 -22.77 -8.28
CA VAL A 13 -7.79 -21.43 -7.88
C VAL A 13 -8.33 -20.43 -8.89
N ALA A 14 -9.50 -19.87 -8.63
CA ALA A 14 -10.05 -18.81 -9.45
C ALA A 14 -9.54 -17.44 -8.92
N VAL A 15 -8.42 -16.95 -9.47
CA VAL A 15 -8.06 -15.52 -9.36
C VAL A 15 -8.95 -14.79 -10.35
N PHE A 16 -10.11 -14.33 -9.90
CA PHE A 16 -11.05 -13.58 -10.75
C PHE A 16 -10.70 -12.10 -10.72
N VAL A 17 -9.99 -11.64 -11.75
CA VAL A 17 -9.91 -10.23 -12.13
C VAL A 17 -11.22 -9.91 -12.85
N SER A 18 -12.16 -9.29 -12.15
CA SER A 18 -13.47 -8.95 -12.70
C SER A 18 -13.34 -7.89 -13.80
N GLN A 19 -13.71 -8.27 -15.02
CA GLN A 19 -14.13 -7.35 -16.07
C GLN A 19 -15.46 -6.69 -15.63
N LEU A 20 -15.39 -5.43 -15.20
CA LEU A 20 -16.56 -4.58 -14.93
C LEU A 20 -16.56 -3.40 -15.93
N PRO A 21 -17.71 -2.98 -16.46
CA PRO A 21 -17.81 -1.74 -17.23
C PRO A 21 -17.42 -0.53 -16.35
N PRO A 22 -16.80 0.51 -16.92
CA PRO A 22 -16.22 1.58 -16.13
C PRO A 22 -17.31 2.34 -15.34
N PRO A 23 -17.13 2.54 -14.02
CA PRO A 23 -17.96 3.48 -13.26
C PRO A 23 -17.70 4.91 -13.75
N PRO A 24 -18.66 5.83 -13.58
CA PRO A 24 -18.48 7.25 -13.93
C PRO A 24 -17.26 7.82 -13.19
N THR A 25 -16.56 8.73 -13.86
CA THR A 25 -15.30 9.40 -13.49
C THR A 25 -15.22 9.84 -12.03
N ALA A 26 -14.86 8.91 -11.16
CA ALA A 26 -14.15 9.18 -9.93
C ALA A 26 -12.66 9.05 -10.26
N ASP A 27 -11.84 9.97 -9.72
CA ASP A 27 -10.38 9.94 -9.84
C ASP A 27 -9.84 8.50 -9.84
N GLU A 28 -9.01 8.18 -10.84
CA GLU A 28 -8.54 6.82 -11.08
C GLU A 28 -7.98 6.20 -9.79
N PRO A 29 -8.44 4.99 -9.40
CA PRO A 29 -7.92 4.32 -8.23
C PRO A 29 -6.44 4.02 -8.46
N THR A 30 -5.56 4.55 -7.61
CA THR A 30 -4.12 4.30 -7.63
C THR A 30 -3.85 2.79 -7.74
N GLU A 31 -3.19 2.36 -8.83
CA GLU A 31 -2.82 0.96 -9.03
C GLU A 31 -1.90 0.51 -7.89
N LEU A 32 -2.41 -0.34 -7.00
CA LEU A 32 -1.64 -0.89 -5.88
C LEU A 32 -0.63 -1.91 -6.41
N ARG A 33 0.64 -1.52 -6.64
CA ARG A 33 1.74 -2.44 -6.99
C ARG A 33 2.66 -2.73 -5.79
N ASN A 34 3.21 -3.95 -5.78
CA ASN A 34 4.35 -4.43 -4.98
C ASN A 34 4.23 -4.43 -3.44
N LEU A 35 3.61 -5.47 -2.88
CA LEU A 35 4.00 -5.97 -1.56
C LEU A 35 4.95 -7.16 -1.78
N ALA A 36 6.19 -7.07 -1.30
CA ALA A 36 7.06 -8.23 -1.14
C ALA A 36 7.67 -8.15 0.26
N PRO A 37 7.35 -9.06 1.19
CA PRO A 37 7.97 -9.07 2.50
C PRO A 37 9.39 -9.70 2.43
N PRO A 38 10.28 -9.34 3.38
CA PRO A 38 11.69 -9.75 3.37
C PRO A 38 11.99 -11.20 3.78
N SER A 39 11.03 -12.00 4.26
CA SER A 39 11.30 -13.40 4.65
C SER A 39 10.05 -14.27 4.83
N ARG A 40 10.15 -15.56 4.44
CA ARG A 40 9.15 -16.62 4.70
C ARG A 40 9.29 -17.11 6.14
N ILE A 41 8.18 -17.30 6.85
CA ILE A 41 8.13 -17.96 8.16
C ILE A 41 7.26 -19.20 8.02
N GLN A 42 7.74 -20.33 8.56
CA GLN A 42 7.01 -21.58 8.66
C GLN A 42 6.30 -21.55 10.03
N ALA A 43 4.97 -21.53 10.05
CA ALA A 43 4.15 -21.50 11.26
C ALA A 43 3.31 -22.78 11.38
N ASP A 44 3.06 -23.26 12.60
CA ASP A 44 2.09 -24.33 12.88
C ASP A 44 0.65 -23.75 12.99
N ALA A 45 -0.38 -24.60 12.95
CA ALA A 45 -1.78 -24.14 12.84
C ALA A 45 -2.26 -23.24 14.00
N GLY A 46 -1.75 -23.46 15.23
CA GLY A 46 -2.07 -22.64 16.40
C GLY A 46 -1.35 -21.29 16.39
N SER A 47 -0.05 -21.28 16.08
CA SER A 47 0.75 -20.05 15.96
C SER A 47 0.44 -19.23 14.72
N PHE A 48 -0.16 -19.86 13.69
CA PHE A 48 -0.54 -19.19 12.46
C PHE A 48 -1.63 -18.15 12.70
N GLY A 49 -2.72 -18.48 13.41
CA GLY A 49 -3.80 -17.54 13.72
C GLY A 49 -3.29 -16.30 14.45
N ASP A 50 -2.52 -16.51 15.53
CA ASP A 50 -1.91 -15.44 16.33
C ASP A 50 -0.92 -14.59 15.52
N SER A 51 -0.07 -15.23 14.70
CA SER A 51 0.88 -14.52 13.83
C SER A 51 0.19 -13.71 12.74
N LEU A 52 -0.93 -14.22 12.24
CA LEU A 52 -1.74 -13.58 11.20
C LEU A 52 -2.38 -12.33 11.75
N VAL A 53 -3.01 -12.40 12.94
CA VAL A 53 -3.59 -11.23 13.63
C VAL A 53 -2.52 -10.17 13.92
N ALA A 54 -1.37 -10.58 14.49
CA ALA A 54 -0.31 -9.64 14.87
C ALA A 54 0.27 -8.84 13.68
N ARG A 55 0.24 -9.39 12.47
CA ARG A 55 0.82 -8.75 11.26
C ARG A 55 -0.22 -8.17 10.32
N LEU A 56 -1.46 -8.65 10.38
CA LEU A 56 -2.55 -8.17 9.55
C LEU A 56 -2.80 -6.68 9.75
N ASP A 57 -2.73 -6.20 11.00
CA ASP A 57 -2.90 -4.77 11.31
C ASP A 57 -1.94 -3.89 10.53
N THR A 58 -0.68 -4.33 10.37
CA THR A 58 0.32 -3.59 9.58
C THR A 58 -0.06 -3.56 8.11
N VAL A 59 -0.50 -4.69 7.54
CA VAL A 59 -0.89 -4.77 6.12
C VAL A 59 -2.13 -3.92 5.84
N LEU A 60 -3.16 -4.01 6.69
CA LEU A 60 -4.37 -3.22 6.55
C LEU A 60 -4.11 -1.73 6.74
N PHE A 61 -3.23 -1.38 7.69
CA PHE A 61 -2.79 0.00 7.90
C PHE A 61 -2.04 0.55 6.67
N GLU A 62 -1.19 -0.24 6.01
CA GLU A 62 -0.54 0.17 4.76
C GLU A 62 -1.53 0.42 3.61
N LEU A 63 -2.72 -0.18 3.64
CA LEU A 63 -3.81 0.11 2.69
C LEU A 63 -4.66 1.32 3.08
N GLY A 64 -4.39 1.92 4.25
CA GLY A 64 -5.16 3.03 4.82
C GLY A 64 -6.43 2.59 5.54
N ILE A 65 -6.55 1.31 5.90
CA ILE A 65 -7.64 0.81 6.73
C ILE A 65 -7.26 1.05 8.21
N SER A 66 -8.06 1.84 8.91
CA SER A 66 -7.85 2.11 10.34
C SER A 66 -8.07 0.85 11.19
N PRO A 67 -7.30 0.63 12.27
CA PRO A 67 -7.59 -0.44 13.24
C PRO A 67 -9.01 -0.39 13.79
N SER A 68 -9.59 0.81 13.93
CA SER A 68 -10.99 1.00 14.37
C SER A 68 -12.04 0.46 13.38
N TRP A 69 -11.63 0.10 12.17
CA TRP A 69 -12.49 -0.47 11.12
C TRP A 69 -12.34 -1.99 11.01
N VAL A 70 -11.48 -2.57 11.84
CA VAL A 70 -11.21 -3.99 11.93
C VAL A 70 -11.78 -4.51 13.25
N GLU A 71 -12.57 -5.56 13.18
CA GLU A 71 -13.13 -6.24 14.34
C GLU A 71 -12.61 -7.67 14.37
N PHE A 72 -11.87 -8.01 15.43
CA PHE A 72 -11.41 -9.35 15.71
C PHE A 72 -12.33 -10.03 16.71
N ARG A 73 -12.77 -11.25 16.40
CA ARG A 73 -13.53 -12.11 17.30
C ARG A 73 -12.81 -13.44 17.41
N ALA A 74 -12.14 -13.64 18.54
CA ALA A 74 -11.59 -14.94 18.91
C ALA A 74 -12.73 -15.93 19.10
N ALA A 75 -12.60 -17.10 18.50
CA ALA A 75 -13.57 -18.17 18.66
C ALA A 75 -13.33 -18.94 19.98
N PRO A 76 -14.39 -19.51 20.60
CA PRO A 76 -14.20 -20.53 21.63
C PRO A 76 -13.43 -21.74 21.08
N ALA A 77 -12.85 -22.54 21.97
CA ALA A 77 -12.06 -23.71 21.60
C ALA A 77 -12.82 -24.64 20.61
N GLY A 78 -12.24 -24.86 19.43
CA GLY A 78 -12.82 -25.70 18.37
C GLY A 78 -13.62 -24.94 17.31
N GLU A 79 -13.85 -23.64 17.47
CA GLU A 79 -14.39 -22.76 16.43
C GLU A 79 -13.29 -21.98 15.71
N VAL A 80 -13.67 -21.23 14.68
CA VAL A 80 -12.76 -20.54 13.77
C VAL A 80 -12.80 -19.03 14.03
N ASP A 81 -11.63 -18.40 14.16
CA ASP A 81 -11.54 -16.96 14.41
C ASP A 81 -12.19 -16.16 13.29
N THR A 82 -12.82 -15.04 13.62
CA THR A 82 -13.45 -14.17 12.63
C THR A 82 -12.83 -12.78 12.65
N ILE A 83 -12.44 -12.31 11.47
CA ILE A 83 -11.89 -10.97 11.23
C ILE A 83 -12.81 -10.22 10.27
N ALA A 84 -13.54 -9.23 10.78
CA ALA A 84 -14.36 -8.36 9.96
C ALA A 84 -13.61 -7.07 9.62
N VAL A 85 -13.53 -6.73 8.34
CA VAL A 85 -12.84 -5.54 7.84
C VAL A 85 -13.83 -4.67 7.08
N ARG A 86 -14.03 -3.44 7.57
CA ARG A 86 -14.81 -2.41 6.87
C ARG A 86 -13.88 -1.69 5.89
N VAL A 87 -14.15 -1.83 4.60
CA VAL A 87 -13.35 -1.26 3.51
C VAL A 87 -13.91 0.11 3.14
N PRO A 88 -13.10 1.18 3.13
CA PRO A 88 -13.56 2.52 2.80
C PRO A 88 -13.96 2.66 1.33
N ARG A 89 -14.80 3.66 1.03
CA ARG A 89 -15.44 3.83 -0.29
C ARG A 89 -14.48 4.00 -1.46
N ASP A 90 -13.31 4.56 -1.19
CA ASP A 90 -12.26 4.89 -2.15
C ASP A 90 -11.25 3.75 -2.35
N LEU A 91 -11.45 2.60 -1.70
CA LEU A 91 -10.61 1.42 -1.83
C LEU A 91 -11.42 0.24 -2.37
N PRO A 92 -11.06 -0.34 -3.55
CA PRO A 92 -11.76 -1.50 -4.07
C PRO A 92 -11.65 -2.71 -3.15
N VAL A 93 -12.78 -3.35 -2.82
CA VAL A 93 -12.79 -4.59 -1.99
C VAL A 93 -11.94 -5.69 -2.62
N ALA A 94 -11.92 -5.78 -3.96
CA ALA A 94 -11.08 -6.72 -4.70
C ALA A 94 -9.58 -6.50 -4.43
N SER A 95 -9.14 -5.24 -4.29
CA SER A 95 -7.76 -4.91 -3.94
C SER A 95 -7.39 -5.40 -2.54
N VAL A 96 -8.28 -5.18 -1.56
CA VAL A 96 -8.08 -5.68 -0.18
C VAL A 96 -8.04 -7.21 -0.16
N ASN A 97 -8.98 -7.86 -0.86
CA ASN A 97 -9.01 -9.31 -1.01
C ASN A 97 -7.69 -9.87 -1.58
N ARG A 98 -7.20 -9.28 -2.67
CA ARG A 98 -5.91 -9.68 -3.26
C ARG A 98 -4.77 -9.58 -2.25
N GLN A 99 -4.67 -8.46 -1.54
CA GLN A 99 -3.59 -8.24 -0.58
C GLN A 99 -3.66 -9.20 0.62
N ILE A 100 -4.86 -9.48 1.13
CA ILE A 100 -5.04 -10.49 2.18
C ILE A 100 -4.68 -11.89 1.66
N THR A 101 -5.08 -12.22 0.42
CA THR A 101 -4.74 -13.50 -0.20
C THR A 101 -3.22 -13.68 -0.35
N GLU A 102 -2.51 -12.65 -0.81
CA GLU A 102 -1.04 -12.65 -0.90
C GLU A 102 -0.40 -12.78 0.48
N PHE A 103 -0.88 -12.00 1.46
CA PHE A 103 -0.43 -12.05 2.85
C PHE A 103 -0.58 -13.43 3.48
N VAL A 104 -1.74 -14.07 3.32
CA VAL A 104 -2.02 -15.43 3.80
C VAL A 104 -1.05 -16.44 3.18
N ARG A 105 -0.87 -16.39 1.86
CA ARG A 105 0.05 -17.28 1.13
C ARG A 105 1.49 -17.13 1.59
N TRP A 106 1.92 -15.92 1.89
CA TRP A 106 3.28 -15.69 2.40
C TRP A 106 3.54 -16.31 3.77
N HIS A 107 2.51 -16.47 4.58
CA HIS A 107 2.62 -17.08 5.90
C HIS A 107 2.38 -18.61 5.86
N GLY A 108 2.39 -19.22 4.66
CA GLY A 108 2.21 -20.65 4.48
C GLY A 108 0.74 -21.11 4.49
N GLY A 109 -0.20 -20.20 4.68
CA GLY A 109 -1.63 -20.49 4.60
C GLY A 109 -2.14 -20.52 3.17
N TYR A 110 -3.41 -20.88 3.02
CA TYR A 110 -4.11 -20.88 1.74
C TYR A 110 -5.57 -20.48 1.92
N ILE A 111 -6.15 -19.98 0.83
CA ILE A 111 -7.58 -19.67 0.76
C ILE A 111 -8.32 -20.97 0.43
N VAL A 112 -9.09 -21.47 1.39
CA VAL A 112 -9.95 -22.66 1.25
C VAL A 112 -11.15 -22.32 0.38
N ARG A 113 -11.74 -21.14 0.58
CA ARG A 113 -12.94 -20.68 -0.11
C ARG A 113 -12.99 -19.15 -0.14
N GLY A 114 -13.41 -18.58 -1.26
CA GLY A 114 -13.79 -17.17 -1.38
C GLY A 114 -15.22 -17.07 -1.90
N VAL A 115 -16.08 -16.30 -1.23
CA VAL A 115 -17.47 -16.09 -1.64
C VAL A 115 -17.74 -14.60 -1.76
N GLU A 116 -18.00 -14.16 -2.98
CA GLU A 116 -18.54 -12.82 -3.21
C GLU A 116 -20.06 -12.85 -2.99
N ARG A 117 -20.57 -11.90 -2.20
CA ARG A 117 -22.01 -11.75 -1.99
C ARG A 117 -22.57 -10.71 -2.94
N ARG A 118 -23.58 -11.09 -3.72
CA ARG A 118 -24.39 -10.15 -4.51
C ARG A 118 -25.24 -9.30 -3.56
N GLY A 119 -24.82 -8.06 -3.32
CA GLY A 119 -25.33 -7.15 -2.30
C GLY A 119 -24.40 -5.93 -2.15
N PRO A 120 -24.35 -5.22 -1.01
CA PRO A 120 -23.23 -4.30 -0.77
C PRO A 120 -21.92 -5.07 -0.94
N ALA A 121 -20.99 -4.56 -1.75
CA ALA A 121 -19.79 -5.27 -2.17
C ALA A 121 -19.09 -5.89 -0.95
N ALA A 122 -19.10 -7.22 -0.89
CA ALA A 122 -18.60 -7.98 0.24
C ALA A 122 -18.01 -9.31 -0.21
N VAL A 123 -16.92 -9.68 0.44
CA VAL A 123 -16.18 -10.91 0.17
C VAL A 123 -15.92 -11.60 1.50
N ASP A 124 -16.40 -12.84 1.63
CA ASP A 124 -16.01 -13.72 2.72
C ASP A 124 -14.87 -14.64 2.24
N LEU A 125 -13.78 -14.73 3.01
CA LEU A 125 -12.68 -15.64 2.75
C LEU A 125 -12.55 -16.63 3.91
N THR A 126 -12.38 -17.90 3.58
CA THR A 126 -12.03 -18.96 4.51
C THR A 126 -10.57 -19.28 4.32
N VAL A 127 -9.79 -19.14 5.40
CA VAL A 127 -8.35 -19.35 5.42
C VAL A 127 -8.03 -20.59 6.23
N GLY A 128 -7.06 -21.36 5.75
CA GLY A 128 -6.53 -22.50 6.47
C GLY A 128 -5.03 -22.65 6.29
N ILE A 129 -4.47 -23.53 7.10
CA ILE A 129 -3.08 -23.99 7.04
C ILE A 129 -3.07 -25.47 7.42
N ASP A 130 -2.20 -26.27 6.80
CA ASP A 130 -2.06 -27.71 7.09
C ASP A 130 -3.39 -28.49 7.18
N SER A 131 -4.29 -28.28 6.20
CA SER A 131 -5.63 -28.91 6.14
C SER A 131 -6.61 -28.48 7.23
N THR A 132 -6.27 -27.48 8.06
CA THR A 132 -7.10 -26.96 9.15
C THR A 132 -7.60 -25.56 8.81
N VAL A 133 -8.91 -25.33 8.93
CA VAL A 133 -9.49 -23.98 8.82
C VAL A 133 -9.21 -23.22 10.11
N THR A 134 -8.58 -22.06 10.00
CA THR A 134 -8.12 -21.28 11.15
C THR A 134 -8.80 -19.91 11.26
N THR A 135 -9.18 -19.30 10.13
CA THR A 135 -9.70 -17.93 10.15
C THR A 135 -10.74 -17.69 9.06
N PHE A 136 -11.79 -16.94 9.39
CA PHE A 136 -12.74 -16.36 8.44
C PHE A 136 -12.53 -14.84 8.34
N PHE A 137 -12.28 -14.35 7.14
CA PHE A 137 -12.30 -12.93 6.83
C PHE A 137 -13.64 -12.52 6.26
N ARG A 138 -14.16 -11.39 6.71
CA ARG A 138 -15.33 -10.73 6.13
C ARG A 138 -14.96 -9.32 5.71
N LEU A 139 -14.79 -9.11 4.41
CA LEU A 139 -14.54 -7.81 3.82
C LEU A 139 -15.87 -7.22 3.39
N ARG A 140 -16.16 -5.98 3.81
CA ARG A 140 -17.39 -5.30 3.43
C ARG A 140 -17.11 -3.84 3.10
N LEU A 141 -17.52 -3.41 1.92
CA LEU A 141 -17.52 -2.01 1.54
C LEU A 141 -18.42 -1.21 2.49
N ASP A 142 -17.87 -0.14 3.05
CA ASP A 142 -18.57 0.81 3.88
C ASP A 142 -18.48 2.19 3.25
N ARG A 143 -19.61 2.63 2.68
CA ARG A 143 -19.68 3.90 1.95
C ARG A 143 -19.58 5.14 2.85
N SER A 144 -19.72 4.96 4.17
CA SER A 144 -19.55 6.05 5.14
C SER A 144 -18.09 6.30 5.52
N LEU A 145 -17.19 5.37 5.21
CA LEU A 145 -15.77 5.47 5.53
C LEU A 145 -14.98 6.01 4.34
N GLN A 146 -13.98 6.83 4.64
CA GLN A 146 -13.01 7.36 3.69
C GLN A 146 -11.63 7.35 4.34
N ARG A 147 -10.60 6.99 3.57
CA ARG A 147 -9.21 7.05 4.05
C ARG A 147 -8.82 8.51 4.34
N ARG A 148 -8.01 8.70 5.38
CA ARG A 148 -7.33 9.97 5.64
C ARG A 148 -6.18 10.10 4.66
N SER A 149 -6.43 10.75 3.54
CA SER A 149 -5.46 10.95 2.46
C SER A 149 -5.47 12.37 1.93
N GLY A 150 -4.44 12.72 1.18
CA GLY A 150 -4.25 14.04 0.59
C GLY A 150 -3.12 14.05 -0.43
N HIS A 151 -2.92 15.21 -1.03
CA HIS A 151 -1.90 15.45 -2.05
C HIS A 151 -0.55 15.79 -1.42
N ILE A 152 0.52 15.19 -1.93
CA ILE A 152 1.88 15.41 -1.45
C ILE A 152 2.75 15.82 -2.62
N ALA A 153 3.27 17.05 -2.61
CA ALA A 153 4.36 17.43 -3.50
C ALA A 153 5.70 17.34 -2.77
N ILE A 154 6.67 16.70 -3.41
CA ILE A 154 8.05 16.61 -2.93
C ILE A 154 8.95 17.30 -3.94
N VAL A 155 9.67 18.32 -3.47
CA VAL A 155 10.68 19.05 -4.22
C VAL A 155 12.05 18.48 -3.89
N VAL A 156 12.71 17.89 -4.87
CA VAL A 156 14.04 17.29 -4.74
C VAL A 156 15.07 18.25 -5.31
N ASP A 157 15.93 18.76 -4.45
CA ASP A 157 17.12 19.52 -4.82
C ASP A 157 18.17 18.60 -5.44
N LEU A 158 18.48 18.86 -6.71
CA LEU A 158 19.43 18.11 -7.52
C LEU A 158 20.87 18.63 -7.38
N ALA A 159 21.11 19.67 -6.58
CA ALA A 159 22.45 20.25 -6.41
C ALA A 159 23.49 19.19 -6.06
N ALA A 160 24.56 19.13 -6.85
CA ALA A 160 25.68 18.20 -6.71
C ALA A 160 25.28 16.70 -6.68
N ALA A 161 24.13 16.33 -7.25
CA ALA A 161 23.73 14.93 -7.34
C ALA A 161 24.50 14.19 -8.46
N PRO A 162 25.14 13.04 -8.17
CA PRO A 162 25.81 12.23 -9.16
C PRO A 162 24.80 11.53 -10.07
N ALA A 163 25.20 11.29 -11.32
CA ALA A 163 24.37 10.65 -12.34
C ALA A 163 23.78 9.28 -11.92
N SER A 164 24.43 8.55 -11.00
CA SER A 164 23.87 7.29 -10.46
C SER A 164 22.62 7.51 -9.60
N ARG A 165 22.56 8.60 -8.82
CA ARG A 165 21.38 8.95 -8.02
C ARG A 165 20.26 9.50 -8.90
N LEU A 166 20.59 10.32 -9.90
CA LEU A 166 19.62 10.84 -10.87
C LEU A 166 18.94 9.71 -11.66
N ARG A 167 19.69 8.70 -12.10
CA ARG A 167 19.13 7.51 -12.79
C ARG A 167 18.16 6.72 -11.92
N ARG A 168 18.45 6.59 -10.62
CA ARG A 168 17.56 5.91 -9.67
C ARG A 168 16.31 6.74 -9.37
N LEU A 169 16.46 8.06 -9.24
CA LEU A 169 15.33 8.96 -9.07
C LEU A 169 14.36 8.86 -10.24
N ALA A 170 14.86 8.82 -11.48
CA ALA A 170 14.05 8.65 -12.69
C ALA A 170 13.28 7.31 -12.77
N GLN A 171 13.57 6.34 -11.91
CA GLN A 171 12.84 5.07 -11.83
C GLN A 171 11.65 5.12 -10.88
N LEU A 172 11.51 6.21 -10.10
CA LEU A 172 10.35 6.40 -9.25
C LEU A 172 9.14 6.69 -10.13
N ALA A 173 8.08 5.89 -9.96
CA ALA A 173 6.83 6.07 -10.68
C ALA A 173 6.05 7.30 -10.19
N GLN A 174 6.34 7.77 -8.98
CA GLN A 174 5.65 8.90 -8.38
C GLN A 174 6.17 10.21 -8.99
N PRO A 175 5.27 11.12 -9.41
CA PRO A 175 5.68 12.42 -9.90
C PRO A 175 6.33 13.23 -8.77
N LEU A 176 7.41 13.90 -9.10
CA LEU A 176 8.22 14.71 -8.18
C LEU A 176 8.49 16.05 -8.84
N THR A 177 8.75 17.06 -8.02
CA THR A 177 9.29 18.33 -8.52
C THR A 177 10.79 18.33 -8.29
N LEU A 178 11.55 18.75 -9.28
CA LEU A 178 13.01 18.72 -9.30
C LEU A 178 13.50 20.16 -9.32
N ALA A 179 14.18 20.57 -8.26
CA ALA A 179 14.84 21.86 -8.21
C ALA A 179 16.27 21.68 -8.73
N ALA A 180 16.58 22.35 -9.84
CA ALA A 180 17.92 22.41 -10.40
C ALA A 180 18.31 23.89 -10.50
N ASP A 181 19.56 24.21 -10.16
CA ASP A 181 20.10 25.52 -10.47
C ASP A 181 20.20 25.68 -12.00
N GLY A 182 20.09 26.90 -12.53
CA GLY A 182 19.91 27.16 -13.97
C GLY A 182 21.01 26.58 -14.88
N ASP A 183 22.19 26.29 -14.31
CA ASP A 183 23.34 25.71 -15.01
C ASP A 183 23.47 24.18 -14.83
N ALA A 184 22.59 23.55 -14.04
CA ALA A 184 22.65 22.11 -13.78
C ALA A 184 22.11 21.33 -14.99
N GLU A 185 22.97 20.50 -15.58
CA GLU A 185 22.57 19.59 -16.66
C GLU A 185 21.65 18.49 -16.08
N VAL A 186 20.33 18.67 -16.25
CA VAL A 186 19.34 17.68 -15.86
C VAL A 186 19.16 16.68 -16.99
N PRO A 187 19.36 15.38 -16.74
CA PRO A 187 19.23 14.39 -17.80
C PRO A 187 17.77 14.27 -18.27
N PRO A 188 17.53 14.17 -19.60
CA PRO A 188 16.20 14.30 -20.20
C PRO A 188 15.22 13.19 -19.78
N ASN A 189 15.74 12.04 -19.35
CA ASN A 189 14.92 10.94 -18.84
C ASN A 189 14.18 11.28 -17.53
N LEU A 190 14.55 12.35 -16.82
CA LEU A 190 13.83 12.79 -15.62
C LEU A 190 12.53 13.51 -15.97
N THR A 191 12.50 14.31 -17.03
CA THR A 191 11.28 14.99 -17.48
C THR A 191 10.31 14.03 -18.14
N ASP A 192 10.82 13.05 -18.89
CA ASP A 192 10.00 12.02 -19.54
C ASP A 192 9.31 11.09 -18.53
N ALA A 193 9.84 10.99 -17.30
CA ALA A 193 9.29 10.20 -16.21
C ALA A 193 8.13 10.89 -15.46
N GLY A 194 7.64 12.03 -15.97
CA GLY A 194 6.53 12.77 -15.35
C GLY A 194 6.95 13.65 -14.16
N HIS A 195 8.25 13.90 -13.97
CA HIS A 195 8.73 14.87 -13.00
C HIS A 195 8.70 16.29 -13.58
N GLN A 196 8.41 17.28 -12.73
CA GLN A 196 8.43 18.69 -13.08
C GLN A 196 9.78 19.31 -12.75
N LEU A 197 10.33 20.17 -13.61
CA LEU A 197 11.49 21.02 -13.28
C LEU A 197 11.05 22.40 -12.81
N VAL A 198 11.75 22.92 -11.80
CA VAL A 198 11.60 24.29 -11.27
C VAL A 198 12.96 24.90 -10.94
N ASP A 199 13.04 26.22 -11.00
CA ASP A 199 14.30 26.95 -10.74
C ASP A 199 14.60 27.08 -9.24
N ARG A 200 13.59 26.95 -8.39
CA ARG A 200 13.74 27.14 -6.94
C ARG A 200 12.80 26.29 -6.11
N ILE A 201 13.27 25.95 -4.91
CA ILE A 201 12.45 25.33 -3.87
C ILE A 201 11.51 26.40 -3.29
N PRO A 202 10.20 26.13 -3.15
CA PRO A 202 9.26 27.09 -2.59
C PRO A 202 9.54 27.37 -1.11
N ASP A 203 9.34 28.64 -0.75
CA ASP A 203 9.48 29.12 0.62
C ASP A 203 8.38 28.49 1.51
N GLY A 204 8.78 27.84 2.61
CA GLY A 204 7.85 27.16 3.52
C GLY A 204 7.68 25.65 3.30
N ALA A 205 8.35 25.05 2.31
CA ALA A 205 8.37 23.60 2.16
C ALA A 205 8.97 22.89 3.38
N ILE A 206 8.31 21.82 3.84
CA ILE A 206 8.77 21.03 5.00
C ILE A 206 10.04 20.27 4.63
N ARG A 207 11.12 20.45 5.39
CA ARG A 207 12.40 19.76 5.13
C ARG A 207 12.39 18.31 5.61
N LEU A 208 12.72 17.37 4.72
CA LEU A 208 12.76 15.93 5.03
C LEU A 208 14.12 15.45 5.51
N ASP A 209 15.20 16.12 5.12
CA ASP A 209 16.59 15.64 5.26
C ASP A 209 17.45 16.51 6.19
N GLU A 210 16.84 17.26 7.11
CA GLU A 210 17.56 17.97 8.19
C GLU A 210 18.46 17.03 8.99
N GLN A 211 18.00 15.80 9.18
CA GLN A 211 18.74 14.70 9.79
C GLN A 211 18.81 13.56 8.77
N ALA A 212 19.94 13.45 8.09
CA ALA A 212 20.10 12.65 6.87
C ALA A 212 20.23 11.13 7.10
N THR A 213 19.43 10.53 7.99
CA THR A 213 19.34 9.07 8.16
C THR A 213 18.07 8.53 7.49
N ILE A 214 18.11 7.29 6.99
CA ILE A 214 16.96 6.66 6.33
C ILE A 214 15.75 6.59 7.27
N ALA A 215 15.98 6.23 8.54
CA ALA A 215 14.91 6.10 9.54
C ALA A 215 14.20 7.43 9.82
N GLU A 216 14.97 8.51 9.89
CA GLU A 216 14.43 9.84 10.18
C GLU A 216 13.68 10.44 8.98
N VAL A 217 14.22 10.29 7.77
CA VAL A 217 13.50 10.67 6.54
C VAL A 217 12.20 9.85 6.43
N THR A 218 12.24 8.56 6.73
CA THR A 218 11.06 7.69 6.75
C THR A 218 10.00 8.18 7.74
N ARG A 219 10.42 8.52 8.97
CA ARG A 219 9.53 9.08 10.00
C ARG A 219 8.91 10.41 9.56
N ARG A 220 9.69 11.27 8.91
CA ARG A 220 9.20 12.56 8.37
C ARG A 220 8.24 12.38 7.21
N LEU A 221 8.47 11.42 6.31
CA LEU A 221 7.54 11.06 5.24
C LEU A 221 6.20 10.57 5.80
N TRP A 222 6.22 9.77 6.88
CA TRP A 222 4.99 9.39 7.59
C TRP A 222 4.27 10.60 8.20
N SER A 223 5.00 11.48 8.89
CA SER A 223 4.40 12.70 9.44
C SER A 223 3.85 13.63 8.36
N LEU A 224 4.51 13.69 7.20
CA LEU A 224 4.08 14.44 6.04
C LEU A 224 2.75 13.90 5.50
N ALA A 225 2.63 12.57 5.41
CA ALA A 225 1.41 11.91 4.97
C ALA A 225 0.24 12.19 5.91
N GLU A 226 0.43 12.10 7.23
CA GLU A 226 -0.63 12.45 8.19
C GLU A 226 -1.04 13.93 8.06
N LYS A 227 -0.08 14.85 7.89
CA LYS A 227 -0.39 16.27 7.61
C LYS A 227 -1.17 16.45 6.32
N ALA A 228 -0.81 15.74 5.25
CA ALA A 228 -1.56 15.77 3.99
C ALA A 228 -2.99 15.24 4.18
N GLY A 229 -3.17 14.19 4.97
CA GLY A 229 -4.48 13.64 5.31
C GLY A 229 -5.37 14.60 6.09
N ASP A 230 -4.78 15.49 6.91
CA ASP A 230 -5.51 16.49 7.68
C ASP A 230 -5.75 17.80 6.93
N ALA A 231 -4.75 18.28 6.19
CA ALA A 231 -4.80 19.56 5.48
C ALA A 231 -5.26 19.43 4.03
N GLY A 232 -5.46 18.21 3.52
CA GLY A 232 -5.77 17.90 2.13
C GLY A 232 -4.56 17.96 1.19
N GLN A 233 -3.57 18.81 1.49
CA GLN A 233 -2.33 18.92 0.72
C GLN A 233 -1.12 19.34 1.55
N VAL A 234 0.08 18.99 1.11
CA VAL A 234 1.34 19.42 1.73
C VAL A 234 2.49 19.46 0.73
N VAL A 235 3.43 20.37 0.95
CA VAL A 235 4.67 20.50 0.18
C VAL A 235 5.87 20.20 1.08
N ALA A 236 6.75 19.32 0.61
CA ALA A 236 8.02 19.01 1.24
C ALA A 236 9.19 19.28 0.31
N ALA A 237 10.36 19.50 0.89
CA ALA A 237 11.61 19.65 0.16
C ALA A 237 12.71 18.79 0.76
N THR A 238 13.62 18.31 -0.08
CA THR A 238 14.75 17.50 0.33
C THR A 238 15.90 17.65 -0.64
N ARG A 239 17.14 17.41 -0.19
CA ARG A 239 18.26 17.14 -1.11
C ARG A 239 18.25 15.68 -1.51
N LEU A 240 18.81 15.39 -2.69
CA LEU A 240 18.92 14.04 -3.21
C LEU A 240 20.02 13.22 -2.52
N LEU A 241 20.09 13.16 -1.19
CA LEU A 241 21.10 12.36 -0.46
C LEU A 241 20.86 10.85 -0.63
N PRO A 242 21.88 9.98 -0.48
CA PRO A 242 21.69 8.52 -0.59
C PRO A 242 20.64 7.97 0.38
N SER A 243 20.61 8.47 1.62
CA SER A 243 19.62 8.10 2.63
C SER A 243 18.22 8.56 2.27
N THR A 244 18.08 9.79 1.77
CA THR A 244 16.79 10.31 1.29
C THR A 244 16.27 9.47 0.14
N LEU A 245 17.08 9.22 -0.89
CA LEU A 245 16.66 8.45 -2.05
C LEU A 245 16.22 7.03 -1.65
N GLY A 246 16.99 6.35 -0.79
CA GLY A 246 16.60 5.04 -0.27
C GLY A 246 15.29 5.06 0.51
N ALA A 247 15.01 6.13 1.27
CA ALA A 247 13.74 6.29 1.95
C ALA A 247 12.59 6.53 0.96
N LEU A 248 12.77 7.39 -0.05
CA LEU A 248 11.76 7.68 -1.07
C LEU A 248 11.37 6.42 -1.86
N GLU A 249 12.35 5.65 -2.34
CA GLU A 249 12.11 4.41 -3.09
C GLU A 249 11.23 3.40 -2.33
N VAL A 250 11.35 3.36 -1.00
CA VAL A 250 10.56 2.47 -0.14
C VAL A 250 9.21 3.10 0.23
N MET A 251 9.21 4.39 0.56
CA MET A 251 8.08 5.03 1.22
C MET A 251 7.04 5.60 0.27
N LEU A 252 7.42 6.15 -0.89
CA LEU A 252 6.44 6.73 -1.80
C LEU A 252 5.40 5.69 -2.26
N PRO A 253 5.79 4.48 -2.72
CA PRO A 253 4.80 3.47 -3.08
C PRO A 253 3.91 3.05 -1.90
N ARG A 254 4.45 3.01 -0.67
CA ARG A 254 3.67 2.68 0.53
C ARG A 254 2.61 3.73 0.84
N LEU A 255 2.97 5.01 0.75
CA LEU A 255 2.05 6.12 1.01
C LEU A 255 0.97 6.22 -0.06
N GLU A 256 1.30 5.93 -1.32
CA GLU A 256 0.30 5.78 -2.39
C GLU A 256 -0.70 4.68 -2.10
N ARG A 257 -0.22 3.52 -1.64
CA ARG A 257 -1.12 2.42 -1.27
C ARG A 257 -2.06 2.79 -0.14
N ARG A 258 -1.61 3.64 0.78
CA ARG A 258 -2.43 4.20 1.86
C ARG A 258 -3.48 5.21 1.37
N GLY A 259 -3.37 5.68 0.13
CA GLY A 259 -4.32 6.55 -0.54
C GLY A 259 -3.84 7.97 -0.77
N HIS A 260 -2.60 8.30 -0.39
CA HIS A 260 -2.02 9.61 -0.72
C HIS A 260 -1.69 9.69 -2.20
N ARG A 261 -1.80 10.88 -2.78
CA ARG A 261 -1.44 11.10 -4.18
C ARG A 261 -0.20 11.96 -4.24
N PHE A 262 0.84 11.47 -4.90
CA PHE A 262 2.00 12.31 -5.22
C PHE A 262 1.68 13.14 -6.46
N VAL A 263 2.04 14.42 -6.39
CA VAL A 263 1.78 15.40 -7.44
C VAL A 263 2.98 16.35 -7.56
N THR A 264 3.11 16.97 -8.71
CA THR A 264 4.05 18.07 -8.95
C THR A 264 3.53 19.38 -8.35
N LEU A 265 4.39 20.39 -8.19
CA LEU A 265 3.95 21.71 -7.72
C LEU A 265 2.90 22.34 -8.65
N ALA A 266 3.07 22.21 -9.96
CA ALA A 266 2.13 22.73 -10.96
C ALA A 266 0.73 22.08 -10.85
N GLU A 267 0.63 20.87 -10.32
CA GLU A 267 -0.64 20.19 -10.10
C GLU A 267 -1.32 20.60 -8.78
N LEU A 268 -0.55 21.02 -7.76
CA LEU A 268 -1.12 21.56 -6.51
C LEU A 268 -1.70 22.97 -6.65
N GLU A 269 -1.20 23.75 -7.62
CA GLU A 269 -1.63 25.14 -7.84
C GLU A 269 -2.90 25.26 -8.70
N ARG A 270 -3.46 24.14 -9.17
CA ARG A 270 -4.69 24.07 -9.98
C ARG A 270 -5.92 23.82 -9.13
#